data_AF-A0A2H5YCT9-F1
#
_entry.id   AF-A0A2H5YCT9-F1
#
_cell.length_a   1.000
_cell.length_b   1.000
_cell.length_c   1.000
_cell.angle_alpha   90.00
_cell.angle_beta   90.00
_cell.angle_gamma   90.00
#
_symmetry.space_group_name_H-M   'P 1'
#
loop_
_entity.id
_entity.type
_entity.pdbx_description
1 polymer ?
#
loop_
_entity_poly.entity_id
_entity_poly.type
_entity_poly.pdbx_seq_one_letter_code
_entity_poly.pdbx_strand_id
1 'polypeptide(L)' 'MFWFQACPRCQGDLFRTQDLYGSYIACIQCGYILTEGEERALEHAEGQDLPSQEPSLAR' A
#
# COMPACT_ATOMS: atom_id res chain seq x y z
N MET A 1 -0.90 7.90 0.34
CA MET A 1 -0.86 6.56 0.97
C MET A 1 0.60 6.14 1.06
N PHE A 2 0.99 5.50 2.17
CA PHE A 2 2.32 4.96 2.37
C PHE A 2 2.20 3.50 2.77
N TRP A 3 3.09 2.66 2.24
CA TRP A 3 3.19 1.25 2.62
C TRP A 3 4.61 0.98 3.10
N PHE A 4 4.71 0.63 4.38
CA PHE A 4 6.00 0.39 5.01
C PHE A 4 6.54 -1.00 4.65
N GLN A 5 7.84 -1.08 4.37
CA GLN A 5 8.52 -2.33 4.02
C GLN A 5 7.89 -3.14 2.87
N ALA A 6 7.16 -2.47 1.97
CA ALA A 6 6.36 -3.11 0.93
C ALA A 6 7.08 -3.19 -0.43
N CYS A 7 8.25 -2.56 -0.58
CA CYS A 7 8.98 -2.58 -1.84
C CYS A 7 9.52 -4.00 -2.15
N PRO A 8 9.17 -4.62 -3.28
CA PRO A 8 9.60 -5.98 -3.63
C PRO A 8 11.11 -6.09 -3.93
N ARG A 9 11.78 -4.95 -4.18
CA ARG A 9 13.20 -4.90 -4.56
C ARG A 9 14.15 -4.73 -3.37
N CYS A 10 13.76 -3.91 -2.39
CA CYS A 10 14.64 -3.52 -1.29
C CYS A 10 14.01 -3.61 0.10
N GLN A 11 12.76 -4.07 0.20
CA GLN A 11 11.98 -4.08 1.45
C GLN A 11 11.87 -2.70 2.10
N GLY A 12 11.94 -1.66 1.27
CA GLY A 12 11.76 -0.29 1.66
C GLY A 12 10.33 0.21 1.58
N ASP A 13 10.15 1.48 1.92
CA ASP A 13 8.84 2.11 1.97
C ASP A 13 8.38 2.57 0.58
N LEU A 14 7.10 2.30 0.29
CA LEU A 14 6.41 2.75 -0.91
C LEU A 14 5.50 3.93 -0.59
N PHE A 15 5.32 4.82 -1.57
CA PHE A 15 4.39 5.94 -1.48
C PHE A 15 3.65 6.12 -2.79
N ARG A 16 2.37 6.49 -2.72
CA ARG A 16 1.58 6.88 -3.88
C ARG A 16 1.84 8.34 -4.20
N THR A 17 2.16 8.62 -5.46
CA THR A 17 2.32 9.98 -5.99
C THR A 17 1.60 10.11 -7.34
N GLN A 18 1.59 11.31 -7.90
CA GLN A 18 0.98 11.60 -9.20
C GLN A 18 1.82 12.61 -9.97
N ASP A 19 1.92 12.41 -11.28
CA ASP A 19 2.48 13.38 -12.22
C ASP A 19 1.53 13.62 -13.41
N LEU A 20 2.05 14.22 -14.49
CA LEU A 20 1.29 14.53 -15.70
C LEU A 20 0.72 13.29 -16.42
N TYR A 21 1.27 12.10 -16.16
CA TYR A 21 0.87 10.84 -16.79
C TYR A 21 -0.09 10.01 -15.93
N GLY A 22 -0.26 10.36 -14.65
CA GLY A 22 -1.18 9.68 -13.76
C GLY A 22 -0.59 9.41 -12.38
N SER A 23 -1.31 8.64 -11.56
CA SER A 23 -0.81 8.20 -10.26
C SER A 23 0.01 6.92 -10.40
N TYR A 24 1.08 6.83 -9.62
CA TYR A 24 1.90 5.62 -9.52
C TYR A 24 2.41 5.44 -8.10
N ILE A 25 2.86 4.24 -7.78
CA ILE A 25 3.47 3.91 -6.48
C ILE A 25 4.97 3.71 -6.67
N ALA A 26 5.78 4.44 -5.91
CA ALA A 26 7.23 4.38 -5.99
C ALA A 26 7.87 4.10 -4.63
N CYS A 27 9.07 3.52 -4.62
CA CYS A 27 9.88 3.34 -3.42
C CYS A 27 10.71 4.58 -3.12
N ILE A 28 10.63 5.10 -1.89
CA ILE A 28 11.41 6.26 -1.45
C ILE A 28 12.91 5.94 -1.42
N GLN A 29 13.28 4.70 -1.09
CA GLN A 29 14.67 4.32 -0.86
C GLN A 29 15.42 3.91 -2.13
N CYS A 30 14.79 3.20 -3.05
CA CYS A 30 15.46 2.70 -4.26
C CYS A 30 14.88 3.24 -5.57
N GLY A 31 13.82 4.03 -5.52
CA GLY A 31 13.18 4.64 -6.69
C GLY A 31 12.41 3.66 -7.59
N TYR A 32 12.25 2.40 -7.20
CA TYR A 32 11.47 1.43 -7.97
C TYR A 32 10.01 1.85 -8.05
N ILE A 33 9.48 1.95 -9.27
CA ILE A 33 8.06 2.20 -9.55
C ILE A 33 7.38 0.84 -9.72
N LEU A 34 6.27 0.64 -9.03
CA LEU A 34 5.50 -0.59 -9.14
C LEU A 34 4.91 -0.75 -10.54
N THR A 35 4.80 -1.99 -10.98
CA THR A 35 3.97 -2.36 -12.12
C THR A 35 2.49 -2.33 -11.73
N GLU A 36 1.59 -2.19 -12.70
CA GLU A 36 0.13 -2.21 -12.45
C GLU A 36 -0.32 -3.46 -11.64
N GLY A 37 0.29 -4.62 -11.89
CA GLY A 37 -0.01 -5.85 -11.17
C GLY A 37 0.39 -5.78 -9.69
N GLU A 38 1.56 -5.18 -9.40
CA GLU A 38 2.05 -4.97 -8.03
C GLU A 38 1.20 -3.91 -7.30
N GLU A 39 0.79 -2.84 -7.98
CA GLU A 39 -0.10 -1.82 -7.40
C GLU A 39 -1.44 -2.41 -6.98
N ARG A 40 -2.07 -3.21 -7.86
CA ARG A 40 -3.33 -3.89 -7.55
C ARG A 40 -3.19 -4.85 -6.36
N ALA A 41 -2.11 -5.62 -6.30
CA ALA A 41 -1.86 -6.53 -5.19
C ALA A 41 -1.72 -5.78 -3.85
N LEU A 42 -1.06 -4.61 -3.87
CA LEU A 42 -0.86 -3.77 -2.70
C LEU A 42 -2.18 -3.16 -2.19
N GLU A 43 -3.05 -2.70 -3.11
CA GLU A 43 -4.39 -2.17 -2.77
C GLU A 43 -5.31 -3.24 -2.17
N HIS A 44 -5.25 -4.48 -2.69
CA HIS A 44 -6.02 -5.59 -2.13
C HIS A 44 -5.55 -5.97 -0.72
N ALA A 45 -4.26 -5.81 -0.42
CA ALA A 45 -3.71 -6.06 0.92
C ALA A 45 -4.18 -5.02 1.95
N GLU A 46 -4.40 -3.76 1.57
CA GLU A 46 -4.95 -2.74 2.49
C GLU A 46 -6.42 -2.98 2.87
N GLY A 47 -7.21 -3.63 2.00
CA GLY A 47 -8.64 -3.89 2.25
C GLY A 47 -8.94 -4.96 3.31
N GLN A 48 -7.93 -5.53 3.97
CA GLN A 48 -8.10 -6.60 4.96
C GLN A 48 -7.93 -6.17 6.42
N ASP A 49 -7.69 -4.87 6.69
CA ASP A 49 -7.65 -4.30 8.06
C ASP A 49 -8.96 -3.57 8.40
N LEU A 50 -10.08 -4.31 8.45
CA LEU A 50 -11.29 -3.81 9.12
C LEU A 50 -11.25 -4.30 10.58
N PRO A 51 -11.24 -3.39 11.59
CA PRO A 51 -11.22 -3.81 12.98
C PRO A 51 -12.51 -4.59 13.31
N SER A 52 -12.30 -5.68 14.03
CA SER A 52 -13.31 -6.48 14.71
C SER A 52 -14.48 -5.61 15.19
N GLN A 53 -15.69 -5.89 14.70
CA GLN A 53 -16.88 -5.51 15.44
C GLN A 53 -16.78 -6.22 16.79
N GLU A 54 -16.48 -5.49 17.86
CA GLU A 54 -16.77 -5.96 19.20
C GLU A 54 -18.29 -5.87 19.39
N PRO A 55 -19.06 -6.98 19.47
CA PRO A 55 -20.35 -6.91 20.13
C PRO A 55 -20.06 -6.68 21.62
N SER A 56 -20.07 -5.39 21.99
CA SER A 56 -20.14 -4.90 23.35
C SER A 56 -21.08 -5.80 24.17
N LEU A 57 -20.50 -6.40 25.20
CA LEU A 57 -21.15 -7.09 26.30
C LEU A 57 -22.26 -6.20 26.89
N ALA A 58 -23.50 -6.36 26.43
CA ALA A 58 -24.68 -5.81 27.07
C ALA A 58 -25.33 -6.93 27.89
N ARG A 59 -25.17 -6.78 29.21
CA ARG A 59 -25.85 -7.42 30.35
C ARG A 59 -27.07 -8.28 30.04
#